data_AF-A0A359KE52-F1
#
_entry.id   AF-A0A359KE52-F1
#
_cell.length_a   1.000
_cell.length_b   1.000
_cell.length_c   1.000
_cell.angle_alpha   90.00
_cell.angle_beta   90.00
_cell.angle_gamma   90.00
#
_symmetry.space_group_name_H-M   'P 1'
#
loop_
_entity.id
_entity.type
_entity.pdbx_description
1 polymer ?
#
loop_
_entity_poly.entity_id
_entity_poly.type
_entity_poly.pdbx_seq_one_letter_code
_entity_poly.pdbx_strand_id
1 'polypeptide(L)'
;MFVVLAILLAACDPPGQVNPPTEPAQPIQGPGTSAPPPQRPPGMEPMLRGAGATSFIGRWAATADSCAQVGDQAALEITTTDLHGRGLRCALQTINERGQGYDALLNCETTAGPTERHARFEATDDTLRLIWLDQPNEQPMRLIRCSTLAR
;
A
#
# COMPACT_ATOMS: atom_id res chain seq x y z
N MET A 1 -33.95 31.94 60.99
CA MET A 1 -34.62 31.36 59.82
C MET A 1 -33.53 30.80 58.90
N PHE A 2 -33.40 29.49 58.82
CA PHE A 2 -32.42 28.80 57.96
C PHE A 2 -32.92 28.82 56.52
N VAL A 3 -32.15 29.35 55.56
CA VAL A 3 -32.22 28.92 54.15
C VAL A 3 -30.81 28.97 53.54
N VAL A 4 -30.36 27.80 53.12
CA VAL A 4 -29.16 27.47 52.34
C VAL A 4 -29.29 28.09 50.93
N LEU A 5 -28.23 28.66 50.35
CA LEU A 5 -28.18 28.88 48.90
C LEU A 5 -26.93 28.24 48.29
N ALA A 6 -27.21 27.28 47.42
CA ALA A 6 -26.30 26.35 46.79
C ALA A 6 -25.56 26.95 45.60
N ILE A 7 -24.34 26.46 45.41
CA ILE A 7 -23.54 26.50 44.18
C ILE A 7 -24.32 25.81 43.05
N LEU A 8 -24.49 26.47 41.90
CA LEU A 8 -24.91 25.84 40.64
C LEU A 8 -23.95 26.25 39.52
N LEU A 9 -23.01 25.33 39.21
CA LEU A 9 -22.37 25.25 37.90
C LEU A 9 -23.43 24.77 36.89
N ALA A 10 -23.78 25.61 35.92
CA ALA A 10 -24.55 25.17 34.75
C ALA A 10 -24.31 26.12 33.57
N ALA A 11 -23.23 25.89 32.82
CA ALA A 11 -23.18 26.24 31.40
C ALA A 11 -22.90 24.95 30.63
N CYS A 12 -23.88 24.04 30.63
CA CYS A 12 -23.95 23.01 29.61
C CYS A 12 -24.57 23.67 28.38
N ASP A 13 -23.72 23.82 27.35
CA ASP A 13 -24.08 24.21 26.00
C ASP A 13 -25.29 23.39 25.51
N PRO A 14 -26.30 23.98 24.82
CA PRO A 14 -27.43 23.22 24.32
C PRO A 14 -26.96 22.13 23.33
N PRO A 15 -27.55 20.93 23.36
CA PRO A 15 -27.22 19.89 22.41
C PRO A 15 -27.52 20.38 20.99
N GLY A 16 -26.49 20.33 20.13
CA GLY A 16 -26.59 20.69 18.72
C GLY A 16 -27.76 19.98 18.06
N GLN A 17 -28.57 20.76 17.34
CA GLN A 17 -29.73 20.28 16.60
C GLN A 17 -29.28 19.23 15.58
N VAL A 18 -29.56 17.95 15.84
CA VAL A 18 -29.32 16.87 14.88
C VAL A 18 -30.38 16.93 13.78
N ASN A 19 -29.95 16.90 12.54
CA ASN A 19 -30.81 16.86 11.37
C ASN A 19 -31.54 15.49 11.28
N PRO A 20 -32.75 15.43 10.69
CA PRO A 20 -33.49 14.18 10.54
C PRO A 20 -32.75 13.16 9.65
N PRO A 21 -33.07 11.85 9.76
CA PRO A 21 -32.29 10.75 9.16
C PRO A 21 -32.20 10.77 7.63
N THR A 22 -33.08 11.52 6.97
CA THR A 22 -33.15 11.64 5.50
C THR A 22 -32.33 12.81 4.95
N GLU A 23 -31.82 13.68 5.81
CA GLU A 23 -31.03 14.84 5.40
C GLU A 23 -29.56 14.62 5.76
N PRO A 24 -28.60 15.06 4.94
CA PRO A 24 -27.19 15.06 5.33
C PRO A 24 -26.92 16.08 6.45
N ALA A 25 -26.03 15.75 7.38
CA ALA A 25 -25.57 16.72 8.37
C ALA A 25 -24.90 17.92 7.68
N GLN A 26 -25.19 19.12 8.16
CA GLN A 26 -24.57 20.32 7.62
C GLN A 26 -23.06 20.32 7.91
N PRO A 27 -22.21 20.78 6.99
CA PRO A 27 -20.78 20.87 7.21
C PRO A 27 -20.46 21.77 8.42
N ILE A 28 -19.61 21.29 9.33
CA ILE A 28 -19.14 22.07 10.47
C ILE A 28 -18.28 23.22 9.95
N GLN A 29 -18.79 24.45 10.01
CA GLN A 29 -18.02 25.64 9.66
C GLN A 29 -17.15 26.06 10.86
N GLY A 30 -15.93 25.53 10.91
CA GLY A 30 -14.91 25.93 11.89
C GLY A 30 -13.80 26.79 11.25
N PRO A 31 -12.98 27.50 12.05
CA PRO A 31 -11.87 28.32 11.55
C PRO A 31 -10.78 27.56 10.73
N GLY A 32 -10.85 26.23 10.65
CA GLY A 32 -9.89 25.38 9.94
C GLY A 32 -10.25 25.05 8.49
N THR A 33 -11.35 25.56 7.95
CA THR A 33 -11.88 25.08 6.64
C THR A 33 -11.14 25.62 5.40
N SER A 34 -10.11 26.45 5.57
CA SER A 34 -9.33 27.02 4.46
C SER A 34 -7.85 27.17 4.82
N ALA A 35 -7.22 26.15 5.38
CA ALA A 35 -5.76 26.12 5.43
C ALA A 35 -5.23 25.77 4.03
N PRO A 36 -4.38 26.61 3.40
CA PRO A 36 -3.65 26.20 2.21
C PRO A 36 -2.89 24.91 2.52
N PRO A 37 -2.80 23.95 1.58
CA PRO A 37 -1.98 22.77 1.80
C PRO A 37 -0.57 23.22 2.21
N PRO A 38 0.03 22.62 3.25
CA PRO A 38 1.34 23.01 3.71
C PRO A 38 2.32 22.96 2.53
N GLN A 39 3.00 24.09 2.29
CA GLN A 39 4.01 24.16 1.25
C GLN A 39 5.14 23.20 1.62
N ARG A 40 5.42 22.23 0.75
CA ARG A 40 6.44 21.20 0.97
C ARG A 40 7.83 21.87 1.04
N PRO A 41 8.69 21.51 2.01
CA PRO A 41 10.05 22.02 2.07
C PRO A 41 10.82 21.71 0.77
N PRO A 42 11.61 22.66 0.24
CA PRO A 42 12.51 22.40 -0.88
C PRO A 42 13.51 21.30 -0.48
N GLY A 43 13.73 20.32 -1.37
CA GLY A 43 14.59 19.16 -1.13
C GLY A 43 13.86 17.84 -0.82
N MET A 44 12.53 17.86 -0.67
CA MET A 44 11.71 16.64 -0.78
C MET A 44 11.30 16.44 -2.24
N GLU A 45 12.22 15.91 -3.04
CA GLU A 45 11.85 15.33 -4.33
C GLU A 45 10.72 14.30 -4.11
N PRO A 46 9.76 14.17 -5.03
CA PRO A 46 8.75 13.12 -4.92
C PRO A 46 9.49 11.78 -4.81
N MET A 47 9.38 11.11 -3.65
CA MET A 47 9.61 9.67 -3.59
C MET A 47 8.81 9.08 -4.75
N LEU A 48 9.43 8.20 -5.55
CA LEU A 48 8.84 7.71 -6.80
C LEU A 48 7.35 7.45 -6.59
N ARG A 49 6.53 8.03 -7.47
CA ARG A 49 5.09 7.77 -7.49
C ARG A 49 4.89 6.25 -7.52
N GLY A 50 4.23 5.72 -6.48
CA GLY A 50 4.11 4.28 -6.26
C GLY A 50 5.16 3.65 -5.34
N ALA A 51 5.80 4.39 -4.43
CA ALA A 51 6.59 3.83 -3.34
C ALA A 51 5.81 3.73 -2.00
N GLY A 52 4.48 3.77 -2.03
CA GLY A 52 3.65 3.60 -0.83
C GLY A 52 3.83 2.22 -0.20
N ALA A 53 3.53 2.09 1.10
CA ALA A 53 3.61 0.84 1.86
C ALA A 53 2.99 -0.31 1.04
N THR A 54 3.79 -1.27 0.60
CA THR A 54 3.38 -2.44 -0.21
C THR A 54 3.05 -2.18 -1.69
N SER A 55 3.66 -1.18 -2.33
CA SER A 55 3.43 -0.89 -3.75
C SER A 55 3.78 -2.02 -4.74
N PHE A 56 4.57 -3.01 -4.32
CA PHE A 56 4.87 -4.19 -5.12
C PHE A 56 3.70 -5.19 -5.21
N ILE A 57 2.64 -5.03 -4.41
CA ILE A 57 1.47 -5.90 -4.48
C ILE A 57 0.75 -5.68 -5.82
N GLY A 58 0.29 -6.79 -6.41
CA GLY A 58 -0.48 -6.82 -7.64
C GLY A 58 0.03 -7.87 -8.63
N ARG A 59 -0.50 -7.76 -9.85
CA ARG A 59 -0.14 -8.64 -10.96
C ARG A 59 0.82 -7.93 -11.91
N TRP A 60 1.88 -8.64 -12.29
CA TRP A 60 3.03 -8.11 -13.01
C TRP A 60 3.43 -9.06 -14.13
N ALA A 61 3.83 -8.56 -15.29
CA ALA A 61 4.29 -9.41 -16.38
C ALA A 61 5.46 -8.80 -17.15
N ALA A 62 6.16 -9.60 -17.94
CA ALA A 62 7.28 -9.11 -18.75
C ALA A 62 6.81 -8.19 -19.90
N THR A 63 5.61 -8.43 -20.44
CA THR A 63 5.02 -7.69 -21.55
C THR A 63 3.51 -7.52 -21.36
N ALA A 64 2.90 -6.60 -22.12
CA ALA A 64 1.45 -6.40 -22.11
C ALA A 64 0.69 -7.64 -22.62
N ASP A 65 1.23 -8.35 -23.62
CA ASP A 65 0.65 -9.61 -24.10
C ASP A 65 0.61 -10.66 -22.99
N SER A 66 1.66 -10.76 -22.18
CA SER A 66 1.68 -11.66 -21.02
C SER A 66 0.67 -11.25 -19.94
N CYS A 67 0.34 -9.96 -19.81
CA CYS A 67 -0.75 -9.54 -18.93
C CYS A 67 -2.13 -10.03 -19.43
N ALA A 68 -2.36 -10.11 -20.74
CA ALA A 68 -3.62 -10.57 -21.31
C ALA A 68 -3.79 -12.11 -21.26
N GLN A 69 -2.69 -12.84 -21.10
CA GLN A 69 -2.71 -14.31 -21.00
C GLN A 69 -3.24 -14.78 -19.64
N VAL A 70 -4.04 -15.85 -19.70
CA VAL A 70 -4.57 -16.56 -18.53
C VAL A 70 -3.61 -17.69 -18.14
N GLY A 71 -3.38 -17.84 -16.84
CA GLY A 71 -2.57 -18.92 -16.28
C GLY A 71 -1.25 -18.46 -15.66
N ASP A 72 -0.71 -19.32 -14.79
CA ASP A 72 0.38 -19.00 -13.88
C ASP A 72 1.71 -18.66 -14.58
N GLN A 73 1.96 -19.16 -15.79
CA GLN A 73 3.26 -18.94 -16.45
C GLN A 73 3.44 -17.53 -17.03
N ALA A 74 2.35 -16.81 -17.28
CA ALA A 74 2.40 -15.55 -18.02
C ALA A 74 2.76 -14.36 -17.13
N ALA A 75 2.15 -14.29 -15.95
CA ALA A 75 2.31 -13.18 -15.01
C ALA A 75 2.74 -13.69 -13.63
N LEU A 76 3.43 -12.82 -12.93
CA LEU A 76 3.72 -12.93 -11.52
C LEU A 76 2.62 -12.22 -10.74
N GLU A 77 2.05 -12.88 -9.74
CA GLU A 77 1.11 -12.29 -8.81
C GLU A 77 1.73 -12.25 -7.41
N ILE A 78 1.71 -11.07 -6.80
CA ILE A 78 2.24 -10.83 -5.46
C ILE A 78 1.11 -10.28 -4.59
N THR A 79 0.82 -10.99 -3.52
CA THR A 79 -0.14 -10.59 -2.48
C THR A 79 0.61 -10.17 -1.21
N THR A 80 -0.11 -9.95 -0.11
CA THR A 80 0.51 -9.70 1.20
C THR A 80 1.22 -10.93 1.76
N THR A 81 0.89 -12.13 1.29
CA THR A 81 1.34 -13.40 1.87
C THR A 81 1.98 -14.35 0.87
N ASP A 82 1.77 -14.16 -0.43
CA ASP A 82 2.17 -15.12 -1.46
C ASP A 82 2.75 -14.42 -2.70
N LEU A 83 3.70 -15.09 -3.33
CA LEU A 83 4.25 -14.75 -4.64
C LEU A 83 4.15 -16.00 -5.51
N HIS A 84 3.43 -15.92 -6.62
CA HIS A 84 3.26 -17.05 -7.50
C HIS A 84 3.20 -16.66 -8.97
N GLY A 85 3.44 -17.65 -9.83
CA GLY A 85 3.48 -17.49 -11.26
C GLY A 85 4.91 -17.42 -11.81
N ARG A 86 5.04 -17.54 -13.13
CA ARG A 86 6.31 -17.63 -13.87
C ARG A 86 7.24 -18.74 -13.32
N GLY A 87 6.64 -19.86 -12.91
CA GLY A 87 7.37 -20.99 -12.31
C GLY A 87 7.73 -20.81 -10.83
N LEU A 88 7.32 -19.71 -10.19
CA LEU A 88 7.52 -19.46 -8.77
C LEU A 88 6.25 -19.80 -8.00
N ARG A 89 6.43 -20.37 -6.81
CA ARG A 89 5.40 -20.49 -5.78
C ARG A 89 6.07 -20.32 -4.43
N CYS A 90 5.85 -19.19 -3.79
CA CYS A 90 6.54 -18.79 -2.57
C CYS A 90 5.59 -18.15 -1.58
N ALA A 91 5.77 -18.44 -0.29
CA ALA A 91 5.15 -17.68 0.79
C ALA A 91 6.05 -16.51 1.21
N LEU A 92 5.48 -15.31 1.36
CA LEU A 92 6.14 -14.16 1.96
C LEU A 92 6.17 -14.34 3.47
N GLN A 93 7.37 -14.49 4.04
CA GLN A 93 7.53 -14.63 5.49
C GLN A 93 7.74 -13.27 6.17
N THR A 94 8.59 -12.43 5.59
CA THR A 94 8.86 -11.09 6.12
C THR A 94 9.01 -10.09 4.99
N ILE A 95 8.66 -8.83 5.26
CA ILE A 95 8.80 -7.69 4.36
C ILE A 95 9.39 -6.55 5.17
N ASN A 96 10.50 -5.99 4.71
CA ASN A 96 11.17 -4.87 5.34
C ASN A 96 11.37 -3.76 4.32
N GLU A 97 10.77 -2.60 4.56
CA GLU A 97 10.98 -1.41 3.73
C GLU A 97 12.41 -0.87 3.93
N ARG A 98 13.18 -0.78 2.84
CA ARG A 98 14.58 -0.31 2.86
C ARG A 98 14.90 0.56 1.64
N GLY A 99 15.10 1.85 1.89
CA GLY A 99 15.40 2.82 0.85
C GLY A 99 14.22 2.97 -0.10
N GLN A 100 14.44 2.71 -1.40
CA GLN A 100 13.42 2.83 -2.45
C GLN A 100 12.71 1.50 -2.77
N GLY A 101 12.71 0.54 -1.85
CA GLY A 101 12.15 -0.79 -2.11
C GLY A 101 11.96 -1.61 -0.85
N TYR A 102 11.65 -2.88 -1.04
CA TYR A 102 11.30 -3.83 0.01
C TYR A 102 12.20 -5.06 -0.08
N ASP A 103 12.89 -5.38 1.01
CA ASP A 103 13.59 -6.64 1.13
C ASP A 103 12.62 -7.66 1.76
N ALA A 104 12.45 -8.79 1.09
CA ALA A 104 11.55 -9.85 1.50
C ALA A 104 12.29 -11.17 1.70
N LEU A 105 11.85 -11.90 2.73
CA LEU A 105 12.20 -13.31 2.90
C LEU A 105 11.06 -14.16 2.37
N LEU A 106 11.36 -15.04 1.42
CA LEU A 106 10.41 -15.92 0.77
C LEU A 106 10.73 -17.37 1.11
N ASN A 107 9.72 -18.19 1.32
CA ASN A 107 9.86 -19.64 1.34
C ASN A 107 9.24 -20.23 0.07
N CYS A 108 10.07 -20.63 -0.87
CA CYS A 108 9.69 -21.07 -2.20
C CYS A 108 9.65 -22.60 -2.32
N GLU A 109 8.62 -23.12 -2.96
CA GLU A 109 8.54 -24.53 -3.31
C GLU A 109 9.46 -24.85 -4.50
N THR A 110 10.26 -25.90 -4.36
CA THR A 110 11.08 -26.45 -5.45
C THR A 110 10.90 -27.95 -5.54
N THR A 111 11.39 -28.56 -6.62
CA THR A 111 11.42 -30.03 -6.77
C THR A 111 12.21 -30.72 -5.66
N ALA A 112 13.19 -30.03 -5.05
CA ALA A 112 13.99 -30.55 -3.95
C ALA A 112 13.36 -30.31 -2.56
N GLY A 113 12.20 -29.64 -2.50
CA GLY A 113 11.54 -29.20 -1.27
C GLY A 113 11.50 -27.67 -1.11
N PRO A 114 10.96 -27.18 0.01
CA PRO A 114 10.92 -25.75 0.31
C PRO A 114 12.33 -25.18 0.50
N THR A 115 12.57 -23.97 0.00
CA THR A 115 13.84 -23.26 0.11
C THR A 115 13.62 -21.78 0.43
N GLU A 116 14.43 -21.24 1.32
CA GLU A 116 14.41 -19.81 1.60
C GLU A 116 15.12 -19.03 0.48
N ARG A 117 14.52 -17.91 0.08
CA ARG A 117 15.06 -16.98 -0.91
C ARG A 117 14.94 -15.56 -0.39
N HIS A 118 15.98 -14.77 -0.61
CA HIS A 118 15.97 -13.35 -0.29
C HIS A 118 15.72 -12.55 -1.56
N ALA A 119 14.67 -11.76 -1.57
CA ALA A 119 14.29 -10.94 -2.72
C ALA A 119 14.30 -9.46 -2.33
N ARG A 120 14.58 -8.61 -3.31
CA ARG A 120 14.31 -7.18 -3.24
C ARG A 120 13.30 -6.79 -4.31
N PHE A 121 12.23 -6.14 -3.88
CA PHE A 121 11.20 -5.55 -4.72
C PHE A 121 11.42 -4.04 -4.81
N GLU A 122 11.70 -3.53 -6.00
CA GLU A 122 11.71 -2.09 -6.27
C GLU A 122 10.54 -1.79 -7.20
N ALA A 123 9.45 -1.31 -6.61
CA ALA A 123 8.20 -1.06 -7.33
C ALA A 123 7.93 0.44 -7.47
N THR A 124 7.31 0.76 -8.59
CA THR A 124 6.70 2.07 -8.91
C THR A 124 5.22 1.84 -9.21
N ASP A 125 4.52 2.89 -9.64
CA ASP A 125 3.14 2.74 -10.11
C ASP A 125 3.02 1.73 -11.27
N ASP A 126 3.96 1.70 -12.21
CA ASP A 126 3.81 0.91 -13.45
C ASP A 126 4.85 -0.19 -13.65
N THR A 127 5.93 -0.19 -12.88
CA THR A 127 7.04 -1.15 -13.05
C THR A 127 7.47 -1.78 -11.73
N LEU A 128 7.91 -3.03 -11.80
CA LEU A 128 8.49 -3.79 -10.71
C LEU A 128 9.85 -4.34 -11.16
N ARG A 129 10.88 -4.13 -10.34
CA ARG A 129 12.13 -4.88 -10.41
C ARG A 129 12.17 -5.90 -9.28
N LEU A 130 12.31 -7.16 -9.63
CA LEU A 130 12.56 -8.27 -8.71
C LEU A 130 14.03 -8.66 -8.80
N ILE A 131 14.73 -8.61 -7.67
CA ILE A 131 16.15 -8.92 -7.55
C ILE A 131 16.31 -10.05 -6.55
N TRP A 132 16.98 -11.14 -6.93
CA TRP A 132 17.36 -12.21 -6.00
C TRP A 132 18.66 -11.83 -5.29
N LEU A 133 18.57 -11.52 -4.01
CA LEU A 133 19.72 -11.08 -3.19
C LEU A 133 20.69 -12.23 -2.89
N ASP A 134 20.19 -13.46 -2.91
CA ASP A 134 20.99 -14.68 -2.75
C ASP A 134 21.75 -15.07 -4.04
N GLN A 135 21.43 -14.44 -5.17
CA GLN A 135 22.05 -14.70 -6.48
C GLN A 135 22.54 -13.40 -7.13
N PRO A 136 23.63 -12.79 -6.64
CA PRO A 136 24.05 -11.44 -7.05
C PRO A 136 24.50 -11.32 -8.51
N ASN A 137 24.79 -12.44 -9.17
CA ASN A 137 25.15 -12.47 -10.60
C ASN A 137 23.93 -12.62 -11.52
N GLU A 138 22.74 -12.84 -10.96
CA GLU A 138 21.50 -12.93 -11.73
C GLU A 138 20.99 -11.52 -12.09
N GLN A 139 20.51 -11.37 -13.33
CA GLN A 139 19.98 -10.09 -13.76
C GLN A 139 18.63 -9.81 -13.08
N PRO A 140 18.38 -8.57 -12.62
CA PRO A 140 17.07 -8.19 -12.09
C PRO A 140 15.95 -8.42 -13.11
N MET A 141 14.90 -9.12 -12.70
CA MET A 141 13.70 -9.30 -13.51
C MET A 141 12.92 -7.99 -13.54
N ARG A 142 12.65 -7.47 -14.74
CA ARG A 142 11.87 -6.26 -14.95
C ARG A 142 10.47 -6.63 -15.43
N LEU A 143 9.46 -6.10 -14.77
CA LEU A 143 8.06 -6.39 -15.01
C LEU A 143 7.26 -5.09 -15.10
N ILE A 144 6.17 -5.12 -15.86
CA ILE A 144 5.17 -4.06 -15.94
C ILE A 144 3.92 -4.45 -15.17
N ARG A 145 3.22 -3.47 -14.61
CA ARG A 145 1.97 -3.69 -13.91
C ARG A 145 0.90 -4.11 -14.91
N CYS A 146 0.23 -5.22 -14.63
CA CYS A 146 -0.96 -5.60 -15.36
C CYS A 146 -2.14 -4.77 -14.83
N SER A 147 -2.43 -3.66 -15.52
CA SER A 147 -3.64 -2.88 -15.28
C SER A 147 -4.78 -3.35 -16.17
N THR A 148 -6.02 -3.14 -15.74
CA THR A 148 -7.22 -3.40 -16.53
C THR A 148 -7.38 -2.46 -17.74
N LEU A 149 -6.47 -1.50 -17.92
CA LEU A 149 -6.48 -0.49 -18.99
C LEU A 149 -5.79 -0.94 -20.29
N ALA A 150 -5.23 -2.15 -20.34
CA ALA A 150 -4.79 -2.74 -21.61
C ALA A 150 -6.02 -3.27 -22.39
N ARG A 151 -6.77 -2.37 -23.03
CA ARG A 151 -7.68 -2.66 -24.14
C ARG A 151 -7.57 -1.57 -25.19
#